data_AF-A0A5A7N5A3-F1
#
_entry.id   AF-A0A5A7N5A3-F1
#
_cell.length_a   1.000
_cell.length_b   1.000
_cell.length_c   1.000
_cell.angle_alpha   90.00
_cell.angle_beta   90.00
_cell.angle_gamma   90.00
#
_symmetry.space_group_name_H-M   'P 1'
#
loop_
_entity.id
_entity.type
_entity.pdbx_description
1 polymer ?
#
loop_
_entity_poly.entity_id
_entity_poly.type
_entity_poly.pdbx_seq_one_letter_code
_entity_poly.pdbx_strand_id
1 'polypeptide(L)'
;MLAAGYHRPLSRHRKGLLGPYDRITKDMAAEAQSALLLGTGLSMVDAYLSLREAGYEGVVTALSRRALMPQPHEPVCAPDYKLPNLKGLSINQVTRLVRTEARRLQDSGYGEQAIFRSLRKQARILWQNIDIKQQKRFLRHIKPYWDSFRHRMPTHLRKRLLKDMEKGNLRIERGRITGLDPEKGSVSFRRKGAQPDQKDEQLQSDIIIDCRGHRPNIAHSAVQTLINQELAFIDDHHLGLKVNQRGAIIKADGTASKDLFALGPLGLGSLFEISGIPEIISQVDQTARFLAAK
;
A
#
# COMPACT_ATOMS: atom_id res chain seq x y z
N MET A 1 -9.52 25.22 -4.53
CA MET A 1 -8.08 24.93 -4.41
C MET A 1 -7.88 23.42 -4.58
N LEU A 2 -7.10 22.99 -5.58
CA LEU A 2 -6.88 21.57 -5.89
C LEU A 2 -5.52 21.15 -5.33
N ALA A 3 -5.52 20.25 -4.34
CA ALA A 3 -4.29 19.64 -3.82
C ALA A 3 -4.19 18.20 -4.38
N ALA A 4 -3.30 17.98 -5.35
CA ALA A 4 -2.97 16.64 -5.81
C ALA A 4 -1.93 16.04 -4.84
N GLY A 5 -2.31 15.00 -4.09
CA GLY A 5 -1.52 14.39 -3.01
C GLY A 5 -0.21 13.68 -3.40
N TYR A 6 0.39 14.03 -4.55
CA TYR A 6 1.64 13.45 -5.05
C TYR A 6 2.86 14.26 -4.56
N HIS A 7 3.03 14.42 -3.25
CA HIS A 7 4.34 14.77 -2.72
C HIS A 7 5.19 13.48 -2.65
N ARG A 8 6.49 13.56 -3.00
CA ARG A 8 7.51 12.55 -2.61
C ARG A 8 7.19 12.04 -1.19
N PRO A 9 7.29 10.74 -0.88
CA PRO A 9 7.24 10.35 0.52
C PRO A 9 8.32 11.14 1.24
N LEU A 10 7.94 12.12 2.06
CA LEU A 10 8.81 12.57 3.12
C LEU A 10 8.81 11.40 4.09
N SER A 11 9.67 10.41 3.85
CA SER A 11 10.52 10.00 4.95
C SER A 11 11.00 11.32 5.52
N ARG A 12 10.50 11.73 6.69
CA ARG A 12 11.36 12.55 7.55
C ARG A 12 12.66 11.76 7.51
N HIS A 13 13.72 12.32 6.93
CA HIS A 13 15.07 11.80 7.06
C HIS A 13 15.36 11.81 8.57
N ARG A 14 14.83 10.83 9.30
CA ARG A 14 15.40 10.35 10.54
C ARG A 14 16.76 9.83 10.09
N LYS A 15 17.86 10.27 10.69
CA LYS A 15 19.16 9.79 10.22
C LYS A 15 19.11 8.26 10.31
N GLY A 16 19.56 7.60 9.25
CA GLY A 16 19.51 6.14 9.14
C GLY A 16 18.20 5.51 8.63
N LEU A 17 17.12 6.26 8.32
CA LEU A 17 15.93 5.72 7.63
C LEU A 17 15.72 6.35 6.26
N LEU A 18 15.84 5.53 5.22
CA LEU A 18 15.59 5.91 3.83
C LEU A 18 14.14 5.59 3.43
N GLY A 19 13.58 6.42 2.55
CA GLY A 19 12.41 6.09 1.76
C GLY A 19 12.77 5.20 0.56
N PRO A 20 11.79 4.52 -0.04
CA PRO A 20 12.03 3.54 -1.12
C PRO A 20 12.52 4.17 -2.43
N TYR A 21 12.43 5.50 -2.56
CA TYR A 21 12.86 6.28 -3.71
C TYR A 21 13.94 7.30 -3.35
N ASP A 22 14.47 7.23 -2.14
CA ASP A 22 15.62 8.04 -1.75
C ASP A 22 16.86 7.51 -2.48
N ARG A 23 17.77 8.41 -2.86
CA ARG A 23 18.97 8.04 -3.60
C ARG A 23 19.93 7.26 -2.70
N ILE A 24 20.33 6.08 -3.15
CA ILE A 24 21.39 5.27 -2.53
C ILE A 24 22.68 5.54 -3.29
N THR A 25 23.72 6.05 -2.60
CA THR A 25 25.01 6.33 -3.23
C THR A 25 25.90 5.08 -3.25
N LYS A 26 26.92 5.08 -4.12
CA LYS A 26 27.90 3.99 -4.19
C LYS A 26 28.68 3.87 -2.88
N ASP A 27 29.05 5.00 -2.27
CA ASP A 27 29.80 5.03 -1.01
C ASP A 27 28.98 4.41 0.12
N MET A 28 27.69 4.78 0.24
CA MET A 28 26.78 4.16 1.21
C MET A 28 26.67 2.64 1.01
N ALA A 29 26.58 2.20 -0.25
CA ALA A 29 26.49 0.78 -0.57
C ALA A 29 27.80 0.01 -0.31
N ALA A 30 28.96 0.66 -0.50
CA ALA A 30 30.27 0.06 -0.27
C ALA A 30 30.62 -0.04 1.22
N GLU A 31 30.17 0.91 2.03
CA GLU A 31 30.43 0.94 3.48
C GLU A 31 29.47 0.04 4.28
N ALA A 32 28.28 -0.24 3.74
CA ALA A 32 27.27 -1.05 4.42
C ALA A 32 27.61 -2.54 4.42
N GLN A 33 27.48 -3.19 5.58
CA GLN A 33 27.58 -4.63 5.74
C GLN A 33 26.20 -5.32 5.72
N SER A 34 25.14 -4.54 5.94
CA SER A 34 23.79 -5.05 6.12
C SER A 34 22.72 -4.07 5.61
N ALA A 35 21.72 -4.61 4.90
CA ALA A 35 20.58 -3.85 4.39
C ALA A 35 19.23 -4.49 4.76
N LEU A 36 18.33 -3.67 5.28
CA LEU A 36 17.00 -4.06 5.74
C LEU A 36 15.89 -3.26 5.03
N LEU A 37 14.98 -3.98 4.37
CA LEU A 37 13.81 -3.42 3.70
C LEU A 37 12.56 -3.68 4.55
N LEU A 38 11.87 -2.64 4.99
CA LEU A 38 10.65 -2.77 5.79
C LEU A 38 9.43 -2.82 4.87
N GLY A 39 8.80 -3.98 4.75
CA GLY A 39 7.70 -4.20 3.81
C GLY A 39 8.17 -4.98 2.58
N THR A 40 7.24 -5.70 1.96
CA THR A 40 7.50 -6.59 0.82
C THR A 40 6.61 -6.25 -0.37
N GLY A 41 6.18 -4.99 -0.50
CA GLY A 41 5.38 -4.51 -1.64
C GLY A 41 6.23 -4.20 -2.88
N LEU A 42 5.63 -3.56 -3.89
CA LEU A 42 6.35 -3.20 -5.12
C LEU A 42 7.52 -2.24 -4.86
N SER A 43 7.36 -1.29 -3.93
CA SER A 43 8.44 -0.39 -3.52
C SER A 43 9.65 -1.09 -2.90
N MET A 44 9.47 -2.30 -2.34
CA MET A 44 10.59 -3.12 -1.87
C MET A 44 11.40 -3.66 -3.05
N VAL A 45 10.73 -4.03 -4.16
CA VAL A 45 11.39 -4.48 -5.38
C VAL A 45 12.23 -3.36 -5.96
N ASP A 46 11.67 -2.15 -6.05
CA ASP A 46 12.38 -0.96 -6.53
C ASP A 46 13.63 -0.68 -5.65
N ALA A 47 13.45 -0.62 -4.32
CA ALA A 47 14.54 -0.38 -3.39
C ALA A 47 15.64 -1.46 -3.43
N TYR A 48 15.25 -2.73 -3.56
CA TYR A 48 16.18 -3.84 -3.72
C TYR A 48 17.02 -3.70 -4.99
N LEU A 49 16.39 -3.35 -6.12
CA LEU A 49 17.11 -3.15 -7.38
C LEU A 49 18.03 -1.93 -7.30
N SER A 50 17.58 -0.83 -6.71
CA SER A 50 18.42 0.36 -6.49
C SER A 50 19.63 0.07 -5.60
N LEU A 51 19.50 -0.76 -4.57
CA LEU A 51 20.63 -1.22 -3.75
C LEU A 51 21.66 -1.98 -4.61
N ARG A 52 21.19 -2.90 -5.45
CA ARG A 52 22.07 -3.68 -6.34
C ARG A 52 22.74 -2.79 -7.39
N GLU A 53 22.02 -1.83 -7.96
CA GLU A 53 22.56 -0.85 -8.91
C GLU A 53 23.59 0.09 -8.27
N ALA A 54 23.42 0.41 -6.99
CA ALA A 54 24.41 1.17 -6.22
C ALA A 54 25.68 0.36 -5.90
N GLY A 55 25.68 -0.96 -6.14
CA GLY A 55 26.84 -1.84 -5.93
C GLY A 55 26.81 -2.63 -4.61
N TYR A 56 25.71 -2.64 -3.86
CA TYR A 56 25.62 -3.45 -2.65
C TYR A 56 25.55 -4.93 -3.00
N GLU A 57 26.57 -5.70 -2.63
CA GLU A 57 26.68 -7.15 -2.91
C GLU A 57 26.21 -8.02 -1.73
N GLY A 58 26.07 -7.45 -0.53
CA GLY A 58 25.69 -8.17 0.68
C GLY A 58 24.28 -8.80 0.66
N VAL A 59 23.96 -9.50 1.75
CA VAL A 59 22.61 -10.05 1.96
C VAL A 59 21.65 -8.91 2.28
N VAL A 60 20.49 -8.92 1.61
CA VAL A 60 19.39 -8.00 1.92
C VAL A 60 18.30 -8.77 2.66
N THR A 61 17.86 -8.24 3.79
CA THR A 61 16.71 -8.79 4.52
C THR A 61 15.49 -7.92 4.29
N ALA A 62 14.35 -8.50 3.92
CA ALA A 62 13.08 -7.82 3.80
C ALA A 62 12.11 -8.32 4.87
N LEU A 63 11.58 -7.43 5.71
CA LEU A 63 10.71 -7.79 6.83
C LEU A 63 9.28 -7.29 6.58
N SER A 64 8.29 -8.19 6.58
CA SER A 64 6.89 -7.77 6.57
C SER A 64 5.95 -8.68 7.35
N ARG A 65 4.79 -8.15 7.71
CA ARG A 65 3.78 -8.88 8.51
C ARG A 65 3.38 -10.23 7.92
N ARG A 66 3.38 -10.35 6.59
CA ARG A 66 2.87 -11.54 5.90
C ARG A 66 3.86 -12.18 4.95
N ALA A 67 5.03 -11.57 4.70
CA ALA A 67 5.99 -12.02 3.71
C ALA A 67 5.36 -12.25 2.31
N LEU A 68 4.38 -11.41 1.94
CA LEU A 68 3.74 -11.47 0.63
C LEU A 68 4.50 -10.56 -0.33
N MET A 69 4.93 -11.11 -1.45
CA MET A 69 5.52 -10.34 -2.55
C MET A 69 4.46 -9.98 -3.59
N PRO A 70 4.69 -8.97 -4.43
CA PRO A 70 3.82 -8.71 -5.56
C PRO A 70 3.75 -9.90 -6.52
N GLN A 71 2.59 -10.10 -7.14
CA GLN A 71 2.43 -11.15 -8.15
C GLN A 71 3.10 -10.72 -9.47
N PRO A 72 3.64 -11.67 -10.26
CA PRO A 72 4.07 -11.37 -11.61
C PRO A 72 2.86 -11.02 -12.51
N HIS A 73 3.09 -10.28 -13.59
CA HIS A 73 2.09 -10.16 -14.65
C HIS A 73 1.77 -11.54 -15.25
N GLU A 74 0.49 -11.85 -15.40
CA GLU A 74 0.06 -13.04 -16.16
C GLU A 74 0.33 -12.82 -17.65
N PRO A 75 0.88 -13.82 -18.37
CA PRO A 75 1.15 -13.73 -19.81
C PRO A 75 -0.13 -13.75 -20.66
N VAL A 76 -1.24 -14.26 -20.12
CA VAL A 76 -2.52 -14.40 -20.83
C VAL A 76 -3.46 -13.27 -20.41
N CYS A 77 -4.08 -12.62 -21.40
CA CYS A 77 -5.20 -11.73 -21.16
C CYS A 77 -6.40 -12.59 -20.74
N ALA A 78 -6.52 -12.85 -19.43
CA ALA A 78 -7.61 -13.69 -18.93
C ALA A 78 -8.98 -13.09 -19.35
N PRO A 79 -10.01 -13.92 -19.57
CA PRO A 79 -11.33 -13.45 -20.02
C PRO A 79 -11.89 -12.40 -19.05
N ASP A 80 -12.78 -11.52 -19.56
CA ASP A 80 -13.51 -10.59 -18.69
C ASP A 80 -14.51 -11.40 -17.85
N TYR A 81 -14.02 -11.90 -16.73
CA TYR A 81 -14.81 -12.67 -15.79
C TYR A 81 -15.69 -11.72 -14.99
N LYS A 82 -17.01 -11.87 -15.07
CA LYS A 82 -17.95 -11.04 -14.32
C LYS A 82 -18.23 -11.64 -12.95
N LEU A 83 -17.74 -11.00 -11.90
CA LEU A 83 -18.12 -11.36 -10.53
C LEU A 83 -19.62 -11.12 -10.30
N PRO A 84 -20.27 -11.96 -9.48
CA PRO A 84 -21.57 -11.66 -8.90
C PRO A 84 -21.62 -10.28 -8.25
N ASN A 85 -22.81 -9.73 -8.12
CA ASN A 85 -23.03 -8.45 -7.43
C ASN A 85 -22.64 -8.58 -5.95
N LEU A 86 -21.74 -7.71 -5.48
CA LEU A 86 -21.25 -7.72 -4.10
C LEU A 86 -22.05 -6.81 -3.16
N LYS A 87 -23.05 -6.09 -3.67
CA LYS A 87 -23.86 -5.14 -2.87
C LYS A 87 -24.56 -5.87 -1.71
N GLY A 88 -24.46 -5.31 -0.51
CA GLY A 88 -25.07 -5.85 0.71
C GLY A 88 -24.30 -7.03 1.34
N LEU A 89 -23.23 -7.52 0.71
CA LEU A 89 -22.41 -8.59 1.29
C LEU A 89 -21.43 -8.01 2.31
N SER A 90 -21.28 -8.71 3.43
CA SER A 90 -20.20 -8.45 4.37
C SER A 90 -18.84 -8.81 3.77
N ILE A 91 -17.76 -8.24 4.31
CA ILE A 91 -16.41 -8.52 3.80
C ILE A 91 -16.02 -10.01 3.86
N ASN A 92 -16.55 -10.77 4.82
CA ASN A 92 -16.31 -12.21 4.89
C ASN A 92 -17.01 -12.97 3.78
N GLN A 93 -18.26 -12.59 3.47
CA GLN A 93 -19.03 -13.17 2.37
C GLN A 93 -18.35 -12.87 1.04
N VAL A 94 -17.92 -11.62 0.82
CA VAL A 94 -17.14 -11.24 -0.38
C VAL A 94 -15.86 -12.06 -0.47
N THR A 95 -15.10 -12.20 0.62
CA THR A 95 -13.85 -12.98 0.61
C THR A 95 -14.09 -14.46 0.30
N ARG A 96 -15.17 -15.05 0.86
CA ARG A 96 -15.54 -16.44 0.58
C ARG A 96 -15.93 -16.62 -0.89
N LEU A 97 -16.77 -15.74 -1.41
CA LEU A 97 -17.21 -15.76 -2.80
C LEU A 97 -16.03 -15.63 -3.76
N VAL A 98 -15.16 -14.63 -3.56
CA VAL A 98 -13.96 -14.43 -4.39
C VAL A 98 -13.05 -15.66 -4.37
N ARG A 99 -12.87 -16.31 -3.22
CA ARG A 99 -12.08 -17.56 -3.12
C ARG A 99 -12.73 -18.73 -3.85
N THR A 100 -14.05 -18.88 -3.76
CA THR A 100 -14.79 -19.93 -4.46
C THR A 100 -14.65 -19.75 -5.98
N GLU A 101 -14.88 -18.53 -6.47
CA GLU A 101 -14.74 -18.25 -7.90
C GLU A 101 -13.29 -18.39 -8.38
N ALA A 102 -12.31 -18.03 -7.55
CA ALA A 102 -10.88 -18.18 -7.88
C ALA A 102 -10.50 -19.64 -8.11
N ARG A 103 -10.98 -20.56 -7.26
CA ARG A 103 -10.78 -22.00 -7.48
C ARG A 103 -11.46 -22.47 -8.76
N ARG A 104 -12.71 -22.05 -9.00
CA ARG A 104 -13.45 -22.43 -10.21
C ARG A 104 -12.72 -22.01 -11.50
N LEU A 105 -12.14 -20.81 -11.51
CA LEU A 105 -11.35 -20.34 -12.64
C LEU A 105 -10.03 -21.09 -12.80
N GLN A 106 -9.35 -21.41 -11.69
CA GLN A 106 -8.14 -22.22 -11.71
C GLN A 106 -8.40 -23.62 -12.28
N ASP A 107 -9.50 -24.27 -11.88
CA ASP A 107 -9.92 -25.57 -12.42
C ASP A 107 -10.21 -25.50 -13.93
N SER A 108 -10.55 -24.31 -14.44
CA SER A 108 -10.78 -24.03 -15.86
C SER A 108 -9.54 -23.52 -16.61
N GLY A 109 -8.36 -23.52 -15.98
CA GLY A 109 -7.09 -23.09 -16.58
C GLY A 109 -6.85 -21.58 -16.61
N TYR A 110 -7.69 -20.77 -15.96
CA TYR A 110 -7.54 -19.32 -15.92
C TYR A 110 -6.84 -18.83 -14.65
N GLY A 111 -6.08 -17.73 -14.79
CA GLY A 111 -5.37 -17.10 -13.69
C GLY A 111 -6.26 -16.27 -12.74
N GLU A 112 -5.81 -16.13 -11.50
CA GLU A 112 -6.53 -15.39 -10.44
C GLU A 112 -6.66 -13.88 -10.75
N GLN A 113 -5.83 -13.35 -11.67
CA GLN A 113 -5.90 -11.93 -12.04
C GLN A 113 -7.19 -11.56 -12.77
N ALA A 114 -7.89 -12.51 -13.40
CA ALA A 114 -9.20 -12.27 -14.01
C ALA A 114 -10.23 -11.78 -12.98
N ILE A 115 -10.35 -12.53 -11.89
CA ILE A 115 -11.27 -12.21 -10.78
C ILE A 115 -10.86 -10.92 -10.10
N PHE A 116 -9.56 -10.73 -9.88
CA PHE A 116 -9.09 -9.52 -9.24
C PHE A 116 -9.45 -8.26 -10.06
N ARG A 117 -9.31 -8.30 -11.40
CA ARG A 117 -9.74 -7.19 -12.27
C ARG A 117 -11.23 -6.88 -12.10
N SER A 118 -12.08 -7.91 -12.05
CA SER A 118 -13.52 -7.72 -11.82
C SER A 118 -13.82 -7.19 -10.41
N LEU A 119 -13.09 -7.67 -9.39
CA LEU A 119 -13.27 -7.25 -8.01
C LEU A 119 -12.95 -5.76 -7.85
N ARG A 120 -11.88 -5.28 -8.51
CA ARG A 120 -11.49 -3.87 -8.50
C ARG A 120 -12.60 -2.95 -9.01
N LYS A 121 -13.33 -3.35 -10.07
CA LYS A 121 -14.46 -2.58 -10.63
C LYS A 121 -15.55 -2.32 -9.57
N GLN A 122 -15.71 -3.23 -8.60
CA GLN A 122 -16.72 -3.12 -7.53
C GLN A 122 -16.15 -2.63 -6.18
N ALA A 123 -14.83 -2.41 -6.07
CA ALA A 123 -14.14 -2.18 -4.79
C ALA A 123 -14.60 -0.93 -4.06
N ARG A 124 -14.73 0.19 -4.79
CA ARG A 124 -15.16 1.48 -4.24
C ARG A 124 -16.59 1.42 -3.70
N ILE A 125 -17.49 0.81 -4.46
CA ILE A 125 -18.89 0.62 -4.06
C ILE A 125 -18.95 -0.27 -2.82
N LEU A 126 -18.22 -1.39 -2.82
CA LEU A 126 -18.16 -2.27 -1.66
C LEU A 126 -17.66 -1.52 -0.42
N TRP A 127 -16.55 -0.80 -0.55
CA TRP A 127 -15.93 -0.05 0.55
C TRP A 127 -16.89 0.93 1.21
N GLN A 128 -17.69 1.64 0.41
CA GLN A 128 -18.66 2.63 0.90
C GLN A 128 -19.91 2.01 1.54
N ASN A 129 -20.24 0.76 1.22
CA ASN A 129 -21.43 0.08 1.74
C ASN A 129 -21.13 -0.81 2.96
N ILE A 130 -19.87 -0.93 3.38
CA ILE A 130 -19.49 -1.69 4.58
C ILE A 130 -19.18 -0.73 5.74
N ASP A 131 -19.50 -1.16 6.96
CA ASP A 131 -19.23 -0.37 8.17
C ASP A 131 -17.72 -0.25 8.47
N ILE A 132 -17.38 0.70 9.37
CA ILE A 132 -15.99 0.97 9.78
C ILE A 132 -15.30 -0.28 10.37
N LYS A 133 -16.02 -1.16 11.08
CA LYS A 133 -15.44 -2.39 11.66
C LYS A 133 -15.01 -3.35 10.55
N GLN A 134 -15.83 -3.48 9.50
CA GLN A 134 -15.53 -4.28 8.31
C GLN A 134 -14.39 -3.68 7.49
N GLN A 135 -14.35 -2.35 7.33
CA GLN A 135 -13.24 -1.64 6.69
C GLN A 135 -11.92 -1.89 7.43
N LYS A 136 -11.89 -1.75 8.76
CA LYS A 136 -10.73 -2.08 9.60
C LYS A 136 -10.30 -3.54 9.44
N ARG A 137 -11.27 -4.46 9.38
CA ARG A 137 -11.01 -5.90 9.14
C ARG A 137 -10.39 -6.13 7.77
N PHE A 138 -10.89 -5.47 6.72
CA PHE A 138 -10.32 -5.52 5.38
C PHE A 138 -8.87 -5.03 5.36
N LEU A 139 -8.61 -3.84 5.92
CA LEU A 139 -7.25 -3.26 5.97
C LEU A 139 -6.27 -4.17 6.71
N ARG A 140 -6.70 -4.80 7.81
CA ARG A 140 -5.87 -5.71 8.60
C ARG A 140 -5.60 -7.04 7.89
N HIS A 141 -6.62 -7.61 7.24
CA HIS A 141 -6.57 -9.00 6.80
C HIS A 141 -6.43 -9.22 5.30
N ILE A 142 -7.07 -8.38 4.50
CA ILE A 142 -7.28 -8.60 3.07
C ILE A 142 -6.36 -7.68 2.25
N LYS A 143 -6.19 -6.42 2.69
CA LYS A 143 -5.36 -5.43 1.98
C LYS A 143 -3.97 -5.94 1.57
N PRO A 144 -3.21 -6.70 2.40
CA PRO A 144 -1.91 -7.19 1.95
C PRO A 144 -1.96 -8.15 0.74
N TYR A 145 -3.03 -8.94 0.60
CA TYR A 145 -3.23 -9.76 -0.59
C TYR A 145 -3.69 -8.90 -1.75
N TRP A 146 -4.63 -7.98 -1.49
CA TRP A 146 -5.09 -7.01 -2.48
C TRP A 146 -3.92 -6.27 -3.14
N ASP A 147 -3.01 -5.73 -2.33
CA ASP A 147 -1.85 -4.98 -2.80
C ASP A 147 -0.91 -5.87 -3.64
N SER A 148 -0.74 -7.15 -3.27
CA SER A 148 0.04 -8.14 -4.02
C SER A 148 -0.49 -8.37 -5.44
N PHE A 149 -1.82 -8.42 -5.61
CA PHE A 149 -2.47 -8.52 -6.92
C PHE A 149 -2.57 -7.17 -7.65
N ARG A 150 -2.67 -6.05 -6.93
CA ARG A 150 -2.81 -4.70 -7.49
C ARG A 150 -1.52 -4.18 -8.12
N HIS A 151 -0.42 -4.35 -7.40
CA HIS A 151 0.87 -3.74 -7.71
C HIS A 151 1.83 -4.77 -8.29
N ARG A 152 1.43 -5.40 -9.39
CA ARG A 152 2.15 -6.49 -10.05
C ARG A 152 3.55 -6.06 -10.51
N MET A 153 4.43 -7.06 -10.64
CA MET A 153 5.78 -6.87 -11.17
C MET A 153 5.99 -7.60 -12.51
N PRO A 154 6.92 -7.15 -13.36
CA PRO A 154 7.38 -7.91 -14.52
C PRO A 154 7.87 -9.32 -14.16
N THR A 155 7.53 -10.31 -15.00
CA THR A 155 7.86 -11.73 -14.78
C THR A 155 9.37 -11.98 -14.70
N HIS A 156 10.18 -11.25 -15.46
CA HIS A 156 11.64 -11.38 -15.40
C HIS A 156 12.21 -10.88 -14.06
N LEU A 157 11.65 -9.81 -13.48
CA LEU A 157 12.04 -9.34 -12.14
C LEU A 157 11.64 -10.34 -11.07
N ARG A 158 10.45 -10.95 -11.20
CA ARG A 158 10.03 -12.05 -10.31
C ARG A 158 11.03 -13.19 -10.32
N LYS A 159 11.46 -13.63 -11.51
CA LYS A 159 12.47 -14.69 -11.66
C LYS A 159 13.82 -14.30 -11.06
N ARG A 160 14.27 -13.05 -11.25
CA ARG A 160 15.51 -12.52 -10.65
C ARG A 160 15.46 -12.58 -9.12
N LEU A 161 14.38 -12.08 -8.51
CA LEU A 161 14.22 -12.10 -7.06
C LEU A 161 14.21 -13.52 -6.49
N LEU A 162 13.52 -14.46 -7.15
CA LEU A 162 13.51 -15.86 -6.70
C LEU A 162 14.92 -16.48 -6.73
N LYS A 163 15.71 -16.23 -7.78
CA LYS A 163 17.11 -16.67 -7.86
C LYS A 163 17.97 -16.05 -6.75
N ASP A 164 17.77 -14.77 -6.46
CA ASP A 164 18.50 -14.10 -5.38
C ASP A 164 18.10 -14.65 -4.00
N MET A 165 16.84 -15.07 -3.83
CA MET A 165 16.41 -15.75 -2.61
C MET A 165 17.02 -17.15 -2.48
N GLU A 166 17.04 -17.94 -3.56
CA GLU A 166 17.66 -19.27 -3.61
C GLU A 166 19.16 -19.22 -3.28
N LYS A 167 19.86 -18.17 -3.77
CA LYS A 167 21.28 -17.93 -3.46
C LYS A 167 21.52 -17.35 -2.06
N GLY A 168 20.48 -17.00 -1.31
CA GLY A 168 20.59 -16.40 0.01
C GLY A 168 20.91 -14.90 0.01
N ASN A 169 20.94 -14.25 -1.16
CA ASN A 169 21.20 -12.82 -1.36
C ASN A 169 20.01 -11.94 -0.93
N LEU A 170 18.78 -12.49 -0.97
CA LEU A 170 17.57 -11.85 -0.47
C LEU A 170 16.85 -12.78 0.50
N ARG A 171 16.61 -12.33 1.73
CA ARG A 171 15.86 -13.08 2.74
C ARG A 171 14.56 -12.36 3.04
N ILE A 172 13.44 -13.09 3.13
CA ILE A 172 12.16 -12.49 3.48
C ILE A 172 11.70 -13.01 4.84
N GLU A 173 11.70 -12.12 5.82
CA GLU A 173 11.28 -12.38 7.17
C GLU A 173 9.81 -12.04 7.38
N ARG A 174 9.12 -12.94 8.10
CA ARG A 174 7.70 -12.80 8.40
C ARG A 174 7.48 -12.42 9.85
N GLY A 175 7.13 -11.15 10.07
CA GLY A 175 6.86 -10.67 11.42
C GLY A 175 6.27 -9.27 11.48
N ARG A 176 5.78 -8.90 12.66
CA ARG A 176 5.24 -7.58 12.95
C ARG A 176 6.34 -6.73 13.57
N ILE A 177 6.70 -5.63 12.92
CA ILE A 177 7.56 -4.60 13.51
C ILE A 177 6.88 -4.04 14.76
N THR A 178 7.61 -4.01 15.87
CA THR A 178 7.17 -3.51 17.18
C THR A 178 7.93 -2.25 17.59
N GLY A 179 9.13 -2.04 17.05
CA GLY A 179 9.91 -0.82 17.25
C GLY A 179 10.88 -0.56 16.09
N LEU A 180 11.28 0.70 15.95
CA LEU A 180 12.22 1.18 14.93
C LEU A 180 13.01 2.34 15.53
N ASP A 181 14.32 2.15 15.65
CA ASP A 181 15.29 3.16 16.07
C ASP A 181 16.32 3.35 14.94
N PRO A 182 16.06 4.24 13.97
CA PRO A 182 16.91 4.43 12.81
C PRO A 182 18.31 4.95 13.13
N GLU A 183 18.45 5.76 14.17
CA GLU A 183 19.73 6.36 14.58
C GLU A 183 20.70 5.27 15.05
N LYS A 184 20.17 4.18 15.61
CA LYS A 184 20.93 3.00 16.03
C LYS A 184 20.93 1.87 15.01
N GLY A 185 20.30 2.04 13.85
CA GLY A 185 20.13 0.97 12.87
C GLY A 185 19.28 -0.22 13.36
N SER A 186 18.44 -0.02 14.40
CA SER A 186 17.79 -1.12 15.11
C SER A 186 16.31 -1.25 14.78
N VAL A 187 15.87 -2.48 14.49
CA VAL A 187 14.46 -2.82 14.26
C VAL A 187 14.06 -3.97 15.16
N SER A 188 13.09 -3.75 16.04
CA SER A 188 12.48 -4.82 16.82
C SER A 188 11.22 -5.35 16.13
N PHE A 189 11.07 -6.67 16.14
CA PHE A 189 9.94 -7.32 15.50
C PHE A 189 9.56 -8.62 16.21
N ARG A 190 8.28 -8.95 16.11
CA ARG A 190 7.75 -10.23 16.55
C ARG A 190 7.56 -11.15 15.37
N ARG A 191 8.30 -12.28 15.33
CA ARG A 191 8.09 -13.32 14.32
C ARG A 191 6.66 -13.83 14.35
N LYS A 192 6.13 -14.17 13.18
CA LYS A 192 4.81 -14.80 13.11
C LYS A 192 4.87 -16.19 13.75
N GLY A 193 3.97 -16.45 14.69
CA GLY A 193 3.89 -17.73 15.41
C GLY A 193 4.68 -17.75 16.72
N ALA A 194 5.37 -16.65 17.04
CA ALA A 194 5.97 -16.45 18.35
C ALA A 194 4.90 -16.53 19.46
N GLN A 195 5.27 -17.14 20.59
CA GLN A 195 4.39 -17.22 21.76
C GLN A 195 4.16 -15.81 22.36
N PRO A 196 3.05 -15.56 23.09
CA PRO A 196 2.73 -14.23 23.61
C PRO A 196 3.82 -13.60 24.51
N ASP A 197 4.51 -14.44 25.26
CA ASP A 197 5.59 -14.17 26.21
C ASP A 197 6.99 -14.17 25.58
N GLN A 198 7.12 -14.69 24.35
CA GLN A 198 8.38 -14.64 23.61
C GLN A 198 8.77 -13.18 23.36
N LYS A 199 10.01 -12.84 23.74
CA LYS A 199 10.58 -11.51 23.53
C LYS A 199 10.65 -11.19 22.04
N ASP A 200 10.45 -9.91 21.73
CA ASP A 200 10.66 -9.41 20.38
C ASP A 200 12.14 -9.56 19.99
N GLU A 201 12.37 -9.94 18.75
CA GLU A 201 13.69 -10.09 18.18
C GLU A 201 14.18 -8.76 17.63
N GLN A 202 15.50 -8.59 17.59
CA GLN A 202 16.14 -7.37 17.08
C GLN A 202 16.96 -7.69 15.83
N LEU A 203 16.82 -6.84 14.83
CA LEU A 203 17.69 -6.78 13.66
C LEU A 203 18.48 -5.48 13.73
N GLN A 204 19.78 -5.58 13.49
CA GLN A 204 20.65 -4.43 13.26
C GLN A 204 20.94 -4.33 11.76
N SER A 205 20.92 -3.12 11.23
CA SER A 205 21.23 -2.87 9.82
C SER A 205 21.83 -1.49 9.60
N ASP A 206 22.84 -1.41 8.74
CA ASP A 206 23.49 -0.15 8.36
C ASP A 206 22.57 0.69 7.45
N ILE A 207 21.88 0.02 6.53
CA ILE A 207 20.89 0.64 5.65
C ILE A 207 19.49 0.12 6.00
N ILE A 208 18.59 1.01 6.41
CA ILE A 208 17.17 0.70 6.58
C ILE A 208 16.34 1.49 5.57
N ILE A 209 15.51 0.80 4.78
CA ILE A 209 14.62 1.41 3.80
C ILE A 209 13.16 1.10 4.15
N ASP A 210 12.33 2.13 4.35
CA ASP A 210 10.90 1.99 4.67
C ASP A 210 10.03 1.78 3.42
N CYS A 211 9.81 0.52 3.07
CA CYS A 211 8.98 0.08 1.95
C CYS A 211 7.52 -0.25 2.37
N ARG A 212 7.01 0.25 3.51
CA ARG A 212 5.67 -0.10 4.04
C ARG A 212 4.51 0.59 3.30
N GLY A 213 4.80 1.28 2.21
CA GLY A 213 3.84 1.87 1.27
C GLY A 213 3.69 3.39 1.42
N HIS A 214 3.21 4.02 0.36
CA HIS A 214 2.96 5.47 0.32
C HIS A 214 1.75 5.84 1.17
N ARG A 215 1.89 6.91 1.97
CA ARG A 215 0.79 7.54 2.71
C ARG A 215 0.70 9.00 2.29
N PRO A 216 -0.53 9.55 2.14
CA PRO A 216 -0.66 10.98 1.89
C PRO A 216 -0.01 11.77 3.03
N ASN A 217 0.67 12.87 2.68
CA ASN A 217 1.34 13.71 3.66
C ASN A 217 0.33 14.61 4.40
N ILE A 218 -0.39 14.03 5.36
CA ILE A 218 -1.32 14.78 6.21
C ILE A 218 -0.58 15.80 7.09
N ALA A 219 0.71 15.61 7.34
CA ALA A 219 1.55 16.53 8.10
C ALA A 219 2.02 17.75 7.28
N HIS A 220 1.68 17.84 5.99
CA HIS A 220 1.99 19.02 5.18
C HIS A 220 1.32 20.26 5.79
N SER A 221 2.04 21.39 5.86
CA SER A 221 1.60 22.61 6.54
C SER A 221 0.21 23.07 6.07
N ALA A 222 -0.04 23.14 4.76
CA ALA A 222 -1.35 23.49 4.23
C ALA A 222 -2.49 22.56 4.67
N VAL A 223 -2.22 21.25 4.78
CA VAL A 223 -3.22 20.27 5.26
C VAL A 223 -3.44 20.43 6.75
N GLN A 224 -2.37 20.64 7.52
CA GLN A 224 -2.45 20.91 8.96
C GLN A 224 -3.22 22.21 9.26
N THR A 225 -3.02 23.27 8.47
CA THR A 225 -3.79 24.51 8.60
C THR A 225 -5.29 24.25 8.42
N LEU A 226 -5.68 23.48 7.39
CA LEU A 226 -7.09 23.13 7.17
C LEU A 226 -7.67 22.29 8.33
N ILE A 227 -6.89 21.38 8.89
CA ILE A 227 -7.31 20.56 10.03
C ILE A 227 -7.44 21.42 11.31
N ASN A 228 -6.46 22.28 11.58
CA ASN A 228 -6.45 23.15 12.76
C ASN A 228 -7.56 24.21 12.71
N GLN A 229 -8.00 24.60 11.51
CA GLN A 229 -9.15 25.49 11.29
C GLN A 229 -10.48 24.74 11.21
N GLU A 230 -10.50 23.43 11.47
CA GLU A 230 -11.71 22.58 11.39
C GLU A 230 -12.38 22.58 10.00
N LEU A 231 -11.63 22.95 8.96
CA LEU A 231 -12.07 22.94 7.57
C LEU A 231 -11.90 21.56 6.91
N ALA A 232 -11.11 20.66 7.52
CA ALA A 232 -10.94 19.28 7.09
C ALA A 232 -10.68 18.35 8.28
N PHE A 233 -11.10 17.10 8.17
CA PHE A 233 -10.93 16.08 9.21
C PHE A 233 -10.20 14.86 8.65
N ILE A 234 -9.43 14.20 9.50
CA ILE A 234 -8.80 12.91 9.16
C ILE A 234 -9.90 11.83 9.09
N ASP A 235 -9.76 10.88 8.17
CA ASP A 235 -10.72 9.78 8.05
C ASP A 235 -10.59 8.75 9.18
N ASP A 236 -11.60 7.88 9.31
CA ASP A 236 -11.71 6.87 10.38
C ASP A 236 -10.56 5.84 10.42
N HIS A 237 -9.76 5.74 9.36
CA HIS A 237 -8.60 4.84 9.23
C HIS A 237 -7.25 5.55 9.26
N HIS A 238 -7.22 6.88 9.37
CA HIS A 238 -5.99 7.68 9.35
C HIS A 238 -5.15 7.43 8.08
N LEU A 239 -5.84 7.31 6.95
CA LEU A 239 -5.26 7.08 5.62
C LEU A 239 -5.43 8.30 4.70
N GLY A 240 -6.00 9.41 5.19
CA GLY A 240 -6.38 10.55 4.39
C GLY A 240 -7.25 11.54 5.16
N LEU A 241 -7.87 12.44 4.41
CA LEU A 241 -8.95 13.32 4.82
C LEU A 241 -10.30 12.63 4.56
N LYS A 242 -11.27 12.95 5.41
CA LYS A 242 -12.65 12.46 5.30
C LYS A 242 -13.35 13.16 4.15
N VAL A 243 -13.78 12.38 3.16
CA VAL A 243 -14.42 12.89 1.95
C VAL A 243 -15.67 12.12 1.54
N ASN A 244 -16.54 12.78 0.77
CA ASN A 244 -17.64 12.11 0.07
C ASN A 244 -17.14 11.39 -1.20
N GLN A 245 -18.08 10.78 -1.94
CA GLN A 245 -17.79 10.03 -3.17
C GLN A 245 -17.08 10.83 -4.28
N ARG A 246 -17.21 12.15 -4.32
CA ARG A 246 -16.53 13.01 -5.30
C ARG A 246 -15.16 13.48 -4.82
N GLY A 247 -14.84 13.30 -3.54
CA GLY A 247 -13.66 13.87 -2.90
C GLY A 247 -13.91 15.19 -2.20
N ALA A 248 -15.16 15.67 -2.11
CA ALA A 248 -15.44 16.86 -1.33
C ALA A 248 -15.21 16.59 0.16
N ILE A 249 -14.52 17.51 0.84
CA ILE A 249 -14.25 17.39 2.28
C ILE A 249 -15.57 17.33 3.05
N ILE A 250 -15.67 16.40 3.99
CA ILE A 250 -16.78 16.35 4.95
C ILE A 250 -16.46 17.30 6.10
N LYS A 251 -17.38 18.23 6.38
CA LYS A 251 -17.29 19.20 7.47
C LYS A 251 -17.72 18.60 8.81
N ALA A 252 -17.56 19.36 9.89
CA ALA A 252 -17.94 18.96 11.24
C ALA A 252 -19.43 18.61 11.37
N ASP A 253 -20.29 19.33 10.66
CA ASP A 253 -21.75 19.12 10.61
C ASP A 253 -22.17 17.90 9.74
N GLY A 254 -21.20 17.17 9.18
CA GLY A 254 -21.43 16.02 8.30
C GLY A 254 -21.76 16.40 6.85
N THR A 255 -21.88 17.69 6.52
CA THR A 255 -22.15 18.14 5.16
C THR A 255 -20.88 18.11 4.31
N ALA A 256 -21.05 17.90 3.00
CA ALA A 256 -19.96 17.98 2.05
C ALA A 256 -19.67 19.44 1.67
N SER A 257 -18.38 19.80 1.63
CA SER A 257 -17.93 21.10 1.14
C SER A 257 -18.34 21.30 -0.32
N LYS A 258 -18.68 22.55 -0.67
CA LYS A 258 -18.97 22.96 -2.05
C LYS A 258 -17.72 23.40 -2.81
N ASP A 259 -16.64 23.75 -2.08
CA ASP A 259 -15.49 24.47 -2.64
C ASP A 259 -14.14 23.82 -2.31
N LEU A 260 -14.12 22.86 -1.38
CA LEU A 260 -12.90 22.17 -0.92
C LEU A 260 -12.95 20.68 -1.21
N PHE A 261 -11.95 20.19 -1.96
CA PHE A 261 -11.87 18.82 -2.44
C PHE A 261 -10.47 18.24 -2.18
N ALA A 262 -10.43 16.99 -1.70
CA ALA A 262 -9.22 16.19 -1.63
C ALA A 262 -9.24 15.12 -2.72
N LEU A 263 -8.28 15.23 -3.64
CA LEU A 263 -8.19 14.37 -4.81
C LEU A 263 -7.09 13.32 -4.66
N GLY A 264 -7.37 12.13 -5.16
CA GLY A 264 -6.46 11.00 -5.16
C GLY A 264 -6.10 10.49 -3.76
N PRO A 265 -4.81 10.25 -3.48
CA PRO A 265 -4.37 9.64 -2.22
C PRO A 265 -4.81 10.37 -0.96
N LEU A 266 -5.08 11.68 -1.02
CA LEU A 266 -5.59 12.42 0.13
C LEU A 266 -6.96 11.93 0.61
N GLY A 267 -7.77 11.28 -0.23
CA GLY A 267 -9.07 10.70 0.16
C GLY A 267 -9.04 9.18 0.37
N LEU A 268 -7.85 8.57 0.51
CA LEU A 268 -7.67 7.11 0.41
C LEU A 268 -8.51 6.32 1.42
N GLY A 269 -8.61 6.80 2.66
CA GLY A 269 -9.38 6.11 3.70
C GLY A 269 -10.89 6.10 3.47
N SER A 270 -11.45 7.18 2.92
CA SER A 270 -12.89 7.27 2.62
C SER A 270 -13.28 6.56 1.33
N LEU A 271 -12.38 6.47 0.35
CA LEU A 271 -12.74 6.04 -1.00
C LEU A 271 -12.24 4.64 -1.36
N PHE A 272 -11.07 4.22 -0.84
CA PHE A 272 -10.30 3.05 -1.28
C PHE A 272 -10.09 2.99 -2.82
N GLU A 273 -9.03 2.32 -3.29
CA GLU A 273 -8.75 2.22 -4.74
C GLU A 273 -8.81 3.57 -5.50
N ILE A 274 -8.23 4.62 -4.91
CA ILE A 274 -8.26 6.00 -5.47
C ILE A 274 -6.85 6.58 -5.74
N SER A 275 -5.82 5.75 -5.60
CA SER A 275 -4.42 6.17 -5.75
C SER A 275 -3.85 5.95 -7.16
N GLY A 276 -4.58 5.27 -8.04
CA GLY A 276 -4.15 5.05 -9.42
C GLY A 276 -4.48 6.23 -10.33
N ILE A 277 -3.65 6.44 -11.35
CA ILE A 277 -3.80 7.54 -12.32
C ILE A 277 -5.20 7.56 -12.95
N PRO A 278 -5.76 6.43 -13.47
CA PRO A 278 -7.09 6.44 -14.07
C PRO A 278 -8.19 6.88 -13.09
N GLU A 279 -8.09 6.41 -11.84
CA GLU A 279 -9.07 6.73 -10.80
C GLU A 279 -8.98 8.22 -10.40
N ILE A 280 -7.78 8.79 -10.37
CA ILE A 280 -7.57 10.21 -10.08
C ILE A 280 -8.07 11.09 -11.24
N ILE A 281 -7.77 10.74 -12.48
CA ILE A 281 -8.29 11.46 -13.66
C ILE A 281 -9.81 11.47 -13.64
N SER A 282 -10.43 10.30 -13.40
CA SER A 282 -11.89 10.20 -13.29
C SER A 282 -12.45 11.07 -12.16
N GLN A 283 -11.77 11.13 -11.01
CA GLN A 283 -12.19 11.96 -9.88
C GLN A 283 -12.05 13.47 -10.20
N VAL A 284 -10.98 13.87 -10.87
CA VAL A 284 -10.74 15.25 -11.30
C VAL A 284 -11.83 15.70 -12.27
N ASP A 285 -12.15 14.89 -13.29
CA ASP A 285 -13.21 15.19 -14.26
C ASP A 285 -14.58 15.38 -13.58
N GLN A 286 -14.96 14.47 -12.68
CA GLN A 286 -16.21 14.60 -11.91
C GLN A 286 -16.24 15.87 -11.05
N THR A 287 -15.11 16.23 -10.45
CA THR A 287 -14.99 17.43 -9.62
C THR A 287 -15.08 18.69 -10.47
N ALA A 288 -14.41 18.73 -11.62
CA ALA A 288 -14.43 19.85 -12.55
C ALA A 288 -15.85 20.11 -13.08
N ARG A 289 -16.58 19.06 -13.51
CA ARG A 289 -17.97 19.19 -13.96
C ARG A 289 -18.90 19.73 -12.87
N PHE A 290 -18.71 19.28 -11.62
CA PHE A 290 -19.50 19.77 -10.49
C PHE A 290 -19.26 21.26 -10.24
N LEU A 291 -18.00 21.72 -10.31
CA LEU A 291 -17.64 23.12 -10.12
C LEU A 291 -18.11 24.01 -11.27
N ALA A 292 -18.10 23.50 -12.51
CA ALA A 292 -18.57 24.25 -13.69
C ALA A 292 -20.10 24.40 -13.75
N ALA A 293 -20.85 23.52 -13.07
CA ALA A 293 -22.30 23.58 -13.00
C ALA A 293 -22.84 24.46 -11.86
N LYS A 294 -21.95 25.16 -11.13
CA LYS A 294 -22.27 26.07 -10.04
C LYS A 294 -22.36 27.50 -10.55
#